data_AF-A0A098EI55-F1
#
_entry.id   AF-A0A098EI55-F1
#
_cell.length_a   1.000
_cell.length_b   1.000
_cell.length_c   1.000
_cell.angle_alpha   90.00
_cell.angle_beta   90.00
_cell.angle_gamma   90.00
#
_symmetry.space_group_name_H-M   'P 1'
#
loop_
_entity.id
_entity.type
_entity.pdbx_description
1 polymer ?
#
loop_
_entity_poly.entity_id
_entity_poly.type
_entity_poly.pdbx_seq_one_letter_code
_entity_poly.pdbx_strand_id
1 'polypeptide(L)' 'MKKNQLSYFSFPVIFFLVLTIKQFFSDSEIQWGENLSILAASCIILFLFLSLYNWSKKPYSWKKG' A
#
# COMPACT_ATOMS: atom_id res chain seq x y z
N MET A 1 -9.08 5.71 -8.78
CA MET A 1 -8.32 4.44 -8.80
C MET A 1 -9.10 3.43 -9.65
N LYS A 2 -8.45 2.67 -10.55
CA LYS A 2 -9.17 1.70 -11.40
C LYS A 2 -9.48 0.42 -10.60
N LYS A 3 -10.60 -0.25 -10.87
CA LYS A 3 -11.03 -1.46 -10.13
C LYS A 3 -9.97 -2.58 -10.12
N ASN A 4 -9.22 -2.75 -11.19
CA ASN A 4 -8.14 -3.74 -11.27
C ASN A 4 -6.93 -3.44 -10.37
N GLN A 5 -6.73 -2.17 -9.97
CA GLN A 5 -5.62 -1.74 -9.11
C GLN A 5 -5.90 -1.96 -7.62
N LEU A 6 -7.15 -2.23 -7.22
CA LEU A 6 -7.50 -2.53 -5.82
C LEU A 6 -6.83 -3.81 -5.32
N SER A 7 -6.55 -4.77 -6.22
CA SER A 7 -5.85 -6.01 -5.90
C SER A 7 -4.44 -5.78 -5.32
N TYR A 8 -3.80 -4.65 -5.63
CA TYR A 8 -2.48 -4.33 -5.07
C TYR A 8 -2.50 -4.07 -3.56
N PHE A 9 -3.65 -3.73 -2.98
CA PHE A 9 -3.79 -3.55 -1.54
C PHE A 9 -3.80 -4.88 -0.77
N SER A 10 -3.95 -6.02 -1.45
CA SER A 10 -3.79 -7.33 -0.81
C SER A 10 -2.35 -7.54 -0.34
N PHE A 11 -1.35 -6.96 -1.01
CA PHE A 11 0.06 -7.11 -0.63
C PHE A 11 0.38 -6.57 0.78
N PRO A 12 0.10 -5.29 1.12
CA PRO A 12 0.38 -4.78 2.47
C PRO A 12 -0.42 -5.52 3.56
N VAL A 13 -1.62 -6.01 3.25
CA VAL A 13 -2.43 -6.83 4.17
C VAL A 13 -1.77 -8.19 4.43
N ILE A 14 -1.34 -8.90 3.39
CA ILE A 14 -0.63 -10.18 3.52
C ILE A 14 0.68 -9.98 4.29
N PHE A 15 1.42 -8.91 3.99
CA PHE A 15 2.67 -8.59 4.68
C PHE A 15 2.45 -8.33 6.18
N PHE A 16 1.41 -7.57 6.54
CA PHE A 16 1.02 -7.35 7.93
C PHE A 16 0.67 -8.65 8.65
N LEU A 17 -0.08 -9.55 8.00
CA LEU A 17 -0.41 -10.86 8.58
C LEU A 17 0.86 -11.69 8.81
N VAL A 18 1.77 -11.75 7.83
CA VAL A 18 3.02 -12.50 7.97
C VAL A 18 3.88 -11.96 9.11
N LEU A 19 4.02 -10.63 9.25
CA LEU A 19 4.76 -10.03 10.36
C LEU A 19 4.12 -10.31 11.71
N THR A 20 2.80 -10.17 11.80
CA THR A 20 2.06 -10.40 13.05
C THR A 20 2.13 -11.88 13.46
N ILE A 21 1.97 -12.80 12.51
CA ILE A 21 2.10 -14.25 12.74
C ILE A 21 3.53 -14.58 13.18
N LYS A 22 4.54 -14.00 12.55
CA LYS A 22 5.94 -14.20 12.93
C LYS A 22 6.21 -13.74 14.37
N GLN A 23 5.72 -12.56 14.76
CA GLN A 23 5.86 -12.07 16.14
C GLN A 23 5.10 -12.95 17.14
N PHE A 24 3.92 -13.42 16.77
CA PHE A 24 3.13 -14.35 17.57
C PHE A 24 3.88 -15.67 17.85
N PHE A 25 4.58 -16.23 16.85
CA PHE A 25 5.35 -17.46 17.03
C PHE A 25 6.73 -17.25 17.69
N SER A 26 7.22 -16.02 17.79
CA SER A 26 8.54 -15.73 18.36
C SER A 26 8.52 -15.51 19.88
N ASP A 27 7.38 -15.73 20.54
CA ASP A 27 7.11 -15.36 21.96
C ASP A 27 7.46 -13.89 22.28
N SER A 28 7.57 -13.05 21.24
CA SER A 28 7.77 -11.61 21.35
C SER A 28 6.41 -10.94 21.49
N GLU A 29 6.33 -9.91 22.35
CA GLU A 29 5.15 -9.06 22.41
C GLU A 29 4.82 -8.53 21.01
N ILE A 30 3.57 -8.68 20.58
CA ILE A 30 3.14 -8.17 19.28
C ILE A 30 3.21 -6.65 19.33
N GLN A 31 4.07 -6.08 18.50
CA GLN A 31 4.23 -4.63 18.38
C GLN A 31 3.12 -4.07 17.49
N TRP A 32 1.90 -4.03 18.02
CA TRP A 32 0.71 -3.58 17.30
C TRP A 32 0.88 -2.19 16.69
N GLY A 33 1.48 -1.26 17.44
CA GLY A 33 1.73 0.10 16.96
C GLY A 33 2.63 0.13 15.73
N GLU A 34 3.74 -0.60 15.75
CA GLU A 34 4.67 -0.67 14.63
C GLU A 34 4.02 -1.38 13.43
N ASN A 35 3.42 -2.55 13.62
CA ASN A 35 2.78 -3.31 12.54
C ASN A 35 1.65 -2.52 11.87
N LEU A 36 0.79 -1.84 12.64
CA LEU A 36 -0.29 -1.00 12.11
C LEU A 36 0.26 0.24 11.40
N SER A 37 1.33 0.85 11.91
CA SER A 37 1.97 1.99 11.26
C SER A 37 2.55 1.61 9.89
N ILE A 38 3.19 0.44 9.79
CA ILE A 38 3.73 -0.10 8.54
C ILE A 38 2.60 -0.40 7.55
N LEU A 39 1.49 -1.00 8.01
CA LEU A 39 0.31 -1.24 7.18
C LEU A 39 -0.30 0.07 6.65
N ALA A 40 -0.47 1.07 7.51
CA ALA A 40 -1.03 2.36 7.12
C ALA A 40 -0.10 3.10 6.15
N ALA A 41 1.19 3.18 6.45
CA ALA A 41 2.19 3.83 5.61
C ALA A 41 2.28 3.19 4.23
N SER A 42 2.34 1.86 4.17
CA SER A 42 2.40 1.12 2.90
C SER A 42 1.14 1.32 2.06
N CYS A 43 -0.05 1.32 2.66
CA CYS A 43 -1.30 1.64 1.95
C CYS A 43 -1.30 3.07 1.38
N ILE A 44 -0.85 4.06 2.15
CA ILE A 44 -0.75 5.46 1.72
C ILE A 44 0.24 5.60 0.57
N ILE A 45 1.42 5.00 0.68
CA ILE A 45 2.45 5.03 -0.37
C ILE A 45 1.91 4.40 -1.66
N LEU A 46 1.30 3.21 -1.58
CA LEU A 46 0.67 2.54 -2.73
C LEU A 46 -0.40 3.42 -3.38
N PHE A 47 -1.26 4.05 -2.58
CA PHE A 47 -2.28 4.95 -3.08
C PHE A 47 -1.68 6.13 -3.84
N LEU A 48 -0.67 6.79 -3.26
CA LEU A 48 0.02 7.93 -3.89
C LEU A 48 0.67 7.52 -5.20
N PHE A 49 1.41 6.40 -5.22
CA PHE A 49 2.01 5.85 -6.43
C PHE A 49 0.98 5.56 -7.52
N LEU A 50 -0.13 4.90 -7.18
CA LEU A 50 -1.20 4.61 -8.13
C LEU A 50 -1.88 5.89 -8.63
N SER A 51 -2.03 6.90 -7.79
CA SER A 51 -2.57 8.21 -8.18
C SER A 51 -1.66 8.89 -9.20
N LEU A 52 -0.37 8.98 -8.91
CA LEU A 52 0.64 9.57 -9.81
C LEU A 52 0.78 8.78 -11.11
N TYR A 53 0.75 7.44 -11.05
CA TYR A 53 0.79 6.59 -12.23
C TYR A 53 -0.43 6.76 -13.14
N ASN A 54 -1.62 6.87 -12.54
CA ASN A 54 -2.83 7.14 -13.31
C ASN A 54 -2.83 8.58 -13.88
N TRP A 55 -2.25 9.52 -13.15
CA TRP A 55 -2.06 10.90 -13.60
C TRP A 55 -1.10 10.96 -14.80
N SER A 56 0.05 10.28 -14.76
CA SER A 56 1.02 10.26 -15.86
C SER A 56 0.49 9.59 -17.13
N LYS A 57 -0.48 8.66 -16.99
CA LYS A 57 -1.14 8.01 -18.12
C LYS A 57 -2.16 8.87 -18.85
N LYS A 58 -2.64 9.98 -18.27
CA LYS A 58 -3.42 10.93 -19.05
C LYS A 58 -2.42 11.67 -19.96
N PRO A 59 -2.49 11.51 -21.30
CA PRO A 59 -1.64 12.30 -22.18
C PRO A 59 -1.96 13.76 -21.88
N TYR A 60 -0.94 14.50 -21.45
CA TYR A 60 -1.07 15.91 -21.17
C TYR A 60 -1.41 16.57 -22.51
N SER A 61 -2.68 16.91 -22.72
CA SER A 61 -3.08 17.71 -23.87
C SER A 61 -2.56 19.12 -23.62
N TRP A 62 -1.27 19.33 -23.91
CA TRP A 62 -0.78 20.66 -24.21
C TRP A 62 -1.63 21.12 -25.37
N LYS A 63 -2.68 21.92 -25.11
CA LYS A 63 -3.24 22.79 -26.13
C LYS A 63 -2.06 23.66 -26.58
N LYS A 64 -1.37 23.23 -27.62
CA LYS A 64 -0.51 24.10 -28.39
C LYS A 64 -1.49 25.04 -29.11
N GLY A 65 -1.48 26.31 -28.71
CA GLY A 65 -1.99 27.45 -29.46
C GLY A 65 -3.43 27.33 -29.92
#